data_AF-A0A2D8CE57-F1
#
_entry.id   AF-A0A2D8CE57-F1
#
_cell.length_a   1.000
_cell.length_b   1.000
_cell.length_c   1.000
_cell.angle_alpha   90.00
_cell.angle_beta   90.00
_cell.angle_gamma   90.00
#
_symmetry.space_group_name_H-M   'P 1'
#
loop_
_entity.id
_entity.type
_entity.pdbx_description
1 polymer ?
#
loop_
_entity_poly.entity_id
_entity_poly.type
_entity_poly.pdbx_seq_one_letter_code
_entity_poly.pdbx_strand_id
1 'polypeptide(L)'
;MAKKTISLFLFTLFFTLGAQAQTVIFNVNLKPNLEDSMFVPNQDKMVIIGNFYPLGVNRSVQMFDEAPIDSIYTAEIRFGSRYQGQVLEYNFQIVDENGNKNTESMVRKITLSAGETEIPPLYFNAFAW
;
A
#
# COMPACT_ATOMS: atom_id res chain seq x y z
N MET A 1 49.47 42.55 -26.88
CA MET A 1 48.75 41.36 -27.38
C MET A 1 48.37 40.50 -26.16
N ALA A 2 47.20 40.74 -25.56
CA ALA A 2 46.80 40.10 -24.30
C ALA A 2 45.92 38.87 -24.58
N LYS A 3 46.44 37.68 -24.30
CA LYS A 3 45.68 36.41 -24.37
C LYS A 3 44.78 36.33 -23.13
N LYS A 4 43.47 36.50 -23.32
CA LYS A 4 42.46 36.21 -22.29
C LYS A 4 42.19 34.71 -22.27
N THR A 5 42.68 34.01 -21.26
CA THR A 5 42.28 32.65 -20.93
C THR A 5 40.89 32.69 -20.30
N ILE A 6 39.90 32.21 -21.05
CA ILE A 6 38.54 31.99 -20.56
C ILE A 6 38.57 30.66 -19.80
N SER A 7 38.52 30.73 -18.47
CA SER A 7 38.40 29.56 -17.61
C SER A 7 36.92 29.17 -17.54
N LEU A 8 36.55 28.05 -18.17
CA LEU A 8 35.18 27.54 -18.20
C LEU A 8 34.93 26.73 -16.92
N PHE A 9 34.22 27.32 -15.96
CA PHE A 9 33.77 26.64 -14.75
C PHE A 9 32.54 25.79 -15.08
N LEU A 10 32.72 24.47 -15.21
CA LEU A 10 31.63 23.53 -15.44
C LEU A 10 30.88 23.30 -14.12
N PHE A 11 29.72 23.95 -13.96
CA PHE A 11 28.85 23.79 -12.79
C PHE A 11 27.92 22.60 -13.02
N THR A 12 28.34 21.39 -12.63
CA THR A 12 27.49 20.20 -12.64
C THR A 12 26.42 20.33 -11.57
N LEU A 13 25.19 20.67 -11.98
CA LEU A 13 24.00 20.62 -11.14
C LEU A 13 23.70 19.14 -10.84
N PHE A 14 24.11 18.64 -9.67
CA PHE A 14 23.57 17.41 -9.13
C PHE A 14 22.13 17.69 -8.72
N PHE A 15 21.16 17.33 -9.56
CA PHE A 15 19.77 17.18 -9.13
C PHE A 15 19.71 16.03 -8.11
N THR A 16 19.85 16.36 -6.83
CA THR A 16 19.44 15.45 -5.76
C THR A 16 17.92 15.38 -5.80
N LEU A 17 17.37 14.43 -6.57
CA LEU A 17 15.99 14.01 -6.43
C LEU A 17 15.86 13.48 -5.01
N GLY A 18 15.33 14.31 -4.10
CA GLY A 18 15.05 13.89 -2.74
C GLY A 18 14.07 12.74 -2.81
N ALA A 19 14.50 11.55 -2.39
CA ALA A 19 13.63 10.38 -2.35
C ALA A 19 12.49 10.67 -1.36
N GLN A 20 11.29 10.94 -1.88
CA GLN A 20 10.11 11.21 -1.07
C GLN A 20 9.46 9.89 -0.63
N ALA A 21 8.87 9.88 0.56
CA ALA A 21 8.06 8.75 1.02
C ALA A 21 6.82 8.59 0.14
N GLN A 22 6.29 7.38 0.04
CA GLN A 22 4.98 7.12 -0.56
C GLN A 22 3.94 6.94 0.53
N THR A 23 2.74 7.47 0.33
CA THR A 23 1.54 7.07 1.05
C THR A 23 0.66 6.27 0.10
N VAL A 24 0.26 5.06 0.49
CA VAL A 24 -0.68 4.25 -0.27
C VAL A 24 -1.96 4.06 0.55
N ILE A 25 -3.10 4.44 -0.03
CA ILE A 25 -4.43 4.22 0.53
C ILE A 25 -4.95 2.92 -0.07
N PHE A 26 -5.03 1.88 0.75
CA PHE A 26 -5.54 0.58 0.37
C PHE A 26 -7.01 0.47 0.72
N ASN A 27 -7.82 0.09 -0.26
CA ASN A 27 -9.25 -0.13 -0.10
C ASN A 27 -9.60 -1.58 -0.47
N VAL A 28 -10.47 -2.23 0.31
CA VAL A 28 -11.07 -3.53 -0.02
C VAL A 28 -12.57 -3.50 0.25
N ASN A 29 -13.36 -3.99 -0.70
CA ASN A 29 -14.80 -4.06 -0.56
C ASN A 29 -15.20 -5.44 0.01
N LEU A 30 -15.79 -5.43 1.21
CA LEU A 30 -16.26 -6.65 1.90
C LEU A 30 -17.76 -6.88 1.79
N LYS A 31 -18.47 -6.13 0.93
CA LYS A 31 -19.92 -6.27 0.78
C LYS A 31 -20.38 -7.73 0.55
N PRO A 32 -19.76 -8.51 -0.36
CA PRO A 32 -20.14 -9.92 -0.52
C PRO A 32 -19.89 -10.75 0.74
N ASN A 33 -18.76 -10.52 1.42
CA ASN A 33 -18.40 -11.24 2.65
C ASN A 33 -19.36 -10.95 3.81
N LEU A 34 -19.92 -9.74 3.86
CA LEU A 34 -20.96 -9.37 4.82
C LEU A 34 -22.29 -10.05 4.49
N GLU A 35 -22.70 -10.03 3.23
CA GLU A 35 -23.94 -10.68 2.75
C GLU A 35 -23.92 -12.20 3.00
N ASP A 36 -22.77 -12.84 2.81
CA ASP A 36 -22.57 -14.27 3.04
C ASP A 36 -22.22 -14.63 4.49
N SER A 37 -22.13 -13.66 5.40
CA SER A 37 -21.69 -13.86 6.80
C SER A 37 -20.30 -14.49 6.95
N MET A 38 -19.44 -14.33 5.93
CA MET A 38 -18.02 -14.72 5.96
C MET A 38 -17.15 -13.71 6.70
N PHE A 39 -17.69 -12.52 6.98
CA PHE A 39 -17.07 -11.49 7.79
C PHE A 39 -18.13 -10.85 8.68
N VAL A 40 -17.87 -10.79 9.98
CA VAL A 40 -18.77 -10.22 10.99
C VAL A 40 -18.14 -8.97 11.61
N PRO A 41 -18.66 -7.76 11.34
CA PRO A 41 -18.14 -6.53 11.93
C PRO A 41 -18.08 -6.59 13.46
N ASN A 42 -17.01 -6.02 14.03
CA ASN A 42 -16.69 -6.02 15.48
C ASN A 42 -16.26 -7.37 16.08
N GLN A 43 -16.41 -8.49 15.36
CA GLN A 43 -15.87 -9.80 15.77
C GLN A 43 -14.61 -10.11 14.98
N ASP A 44 -14.70 -9.97 13.67
CA ASP A 44 -13.60 -10.23 12.75
C ASP A 44 -12.77 -8.97 12.50
N LYS A 45 -11.53 -9.18 12.06
CA LYS A 45 -10.59 -8.13 11.68
C LYS A 45 -10.24 -8.25 10.22
N MET A 46 -10.43 -7.16 9.49
CA MET A 46 -9.87 -6.99 8.16
C MET A 46 -8.46 -6.43 8.31
N VAL A 47 -7.45 -7.15 7.80
CA VAL A 47 -6.05 -6.71 7.85
C VAL A 47 -5.36 -6.80 6.48
N ILE A 48 -4.42 -5.91 6.23
CA ILE A 48 -3.50 -5.99 5.10
C ILE A 48 -2.13 -6.50 5.57
N ILE A 49 -1.56 -7.42 4.80
CA ILE A 49 -0.22 -7.98 4.97
C ILE A 49 0.61 -7.75 3.71
N GLY A 50 1.93 -7.82 3.81
CA GLY A 50 2.80 -7.64 2.65
C GLY A 50 4.27 -7.95 2.92
N ASN A 51 5.13 -7.71 1.93
CA ASN A 51 6.55 -8.06 1.96
C ASN A 51 7.49 -6.96 2.50
N PHE A 52 7.03 -5.71 2.64
CA PHE A 52 7.85 -4.57 3.08
C PHE A 52 7.34 -3.89 4.34
N TYR A 53 8.25 -3.36 5.16
CA TYR A 53 7.88 -2.46 6.26
C TYR A 53 7.09 -1.23 5.74
N PRO A 54 5.99 -0.82 6.40
CA PRO A 54 5.51 -1.24 7.72
C PRO A 54 4.71 -2.55 7.77
N LEU A 55 4.44 -3.17 6.63
CA LEU A 55 4.00 -4.56 6.51
C LEU A 55 5.20 -5.51 6.71
N GLY A 56 5.03 -6.81 6.48
CA GLY A 56 6.13 -7.77 6.53
C GLY A 56 5.83 -9.02 7.34
N VAL A 57 6.87 -9.82 7.57
CA VAL A 57 6.80 -11.02 8.40
C VAL A 57 6.26 -10.67 9.78
N ASN A 58 5.13 -11.29 10.15
CA ASN A 58 4.41 -11.08 11.40
C ASN A 58 3.90 -9.65 11.64
N ARG A 59 3.73 -8.85 10.57
CA ARG A 59 3.17 -7.50 10.65
C ARG A 59 1.98 -7.38 9.72
N SER A 60 0.88 -6.92 10.27
CA SER A 60 -0.33 -6.60 9.54
C SER A 60 -0.82 -5.23 10.00
N VAL A 61 -1.46 -4.50 9.11
CA VAL A 61 -2.17 -3.26 9.46
C VAL A 61 -3.66 -3.57 9.43
N GLN A 62 -4.37 -3.23 10.50
CA GLN A 62 -5.82 -3.36 10.55
C GLN A 62 -6.45 -2.28 9.66
N MET A 63 -7.47 -2.68 8.91
CA MET A 63 -8.27 -1.82 8.05
C MET A 63 -9.60 -1.54 8.73
N PHE A 64 -10.18 -0.37 8.45
CA PHE A 64 -11.43 0.09 9.07
C PHE A 64 -12.39 0.59 8.00
N ASP A 65 -13.67 0.31 8.19
CA ASP A 65 -14.76 0.94 7.44
C ASP A 65 -15.11 2.24 8.16
N GLU A 66 -14.62 3.35 7.62
CA GLU A 66 -14.82 4.69 8.18
C GLU A 66 -16.03 5.38 7.53
N ALA A 67 -16.66 6.32 8.23
CA ALA A 67 -17.89 6.95 7.74
C ALA A 67 -17.71 7.62 6.36
N PRO A 68 -18.61 7.36 5.39
CA PRO A 68 -19.84 6.58 5.51
C PRO A 68 -19.59 5.07 5.51
N ILE A 69 -20.24 4.33 6.42
CA ILE A 69 -20.14 2.87 6.49
C ILE A 69 -20.72 2.27 5.20
N ASP A 70 -19.87 1.78 4.32
CA ASP A 70 -20.22 1.33 2.97
C ASP A 70 -19.59 -0.01 2.58
N SER A 71 -19.07 -0.74 3.58
CA SER A 71 -18.35 -2.01 3.41
C SER A 71 -16.99 -1.89 2.74
N ILE A 72 -16.46 -0.67 2.56
CA ILE A 72 -15.10 -0.43 2.09
C ILE A 72 -14.19 -0.26 3.30
N TYR A 73 -13.33 -1.25 3.50
CA TYR A 73 -12.33 -1.21 4.55
C TYR A 73 -11.05 -0.58 4.01
N THR A 74 -10.56 0.42 4.73
CA THR A 74 -9.47 1.29 4.29
C THR A 74 -8.29 1.24 5.25
N ALA A 75 -7.07 1.33 4.71
CA ALA A 75 -5.86 1.60 5.48
C ALA A 75 -4.92 2.51 4.69
N GLU A 76 -4.48 3.59 5.34
CA GLU A 76 -3.42 4.46 4.83
C GLU A 76 -2.07 3.98 5.35
N ILE A 77 -1.14 3.68 4.44
CA ILE A 77 0.18 3.15 4.79
C ILE A 77 1.28 3.97 4.15
N ARG A 78 2.18 4.49 4.99
CA ARG A 78 3.34 5.25 4.55
C ARG A 78 4.57 4.34 4.39
N PHE A 79 5.07 4.22 3.16
CA PHE A 79 6.31 3.54 2.82
C PHE A 79 7.48 4.52 2.78
N GLY A 80 8.59 4.12 3.41
CA GLY A 80 9.83 4.89 3.36
C GLY A 80 10.37 4.99 1.94
N SER A 81 10.98 6.11 1.60
CA SER A 81 11.49 6.40 0.24
C SER A 81 12.52 5.39 -0.29
N ARG A 82 13.14 4.61 0.59
CA ARG A 82 14.01 3.47 0.23
C ARG A 82 13.33 2.38 -0.59
N TYR A 83 11.99 2.33 -0.56
CA TYR A 83 11.21 1.34 -1.30
C TYR A 83 10.76 1.84 -2.68
N GLN A 84 11.10 3.08 -3.06
CA GLN A 84 10.76 3.62 -4.37
C GLN A 84 11.34 2.75 -5.49
N GLY A 85 10.49 2.43 -6.48
CA GLY A 85 10.80 1.53 -7.60
C GLY A 85 10.72 0.04 -7.26
N GLN A 86 10.45 -0.33 -6.01
CA GLN A 86 10.30 -1.74 -5.62
C GLN A 86 8.85 -2.21 -5.76
N VAL A 87 8.66 -3.52 -5.94
CA VAL A 87 7.34 -4.14 -6.07
C VAL A 87 6.86 -4.58 -4.69
N LEU A 88 5.83 -3.91 -4.17
CA LEU A 88 5.09 -4.35 -3.00
C LEU A 88 4.21 -5.53 -3.39
N GLU A 89 4.43 -6.65 -2.71
CA GLU A 89 3.53 -7.81 -2.75
C GLU A 89 2.69 -7.78 -1.48
N TYR A 90 1.36 -7.85 -1.63
CA TYR A 90 0.43 -7.71 -0.52
C TYR A 90 -0.83 -8.57 -0.70
N ASN A 91 -1.50 -8.83 0.42
CA ASN A 91 -2.79 -9.49 0.46
C ASN A 91 -3.69 -8.90 1.52
N PHE A 92 -4.99 -9.01 1.28
CA PHE A 92 -6.00 -8.86 2.30
C PHE A 92 -6.20 -10.18 3.04
N GLN A 93 -6.44 -10.09 4.35
CA GLN A 93 -6.69 -11.23 5.23
C GLN A 93 -7.82 -10.87 6.21
N ILE A 94 -8.79 -11.76 6.32
CA ILE A 94 -9.79 -11.76 7.38
C ILE A 94 -9.26 -12.61 8.52
N VAL A 95 -9.30 -12.10 9.75
CA VAL A 95 -8.92 -12.80 10.97
C VAL A 95 -10.13 -12.87 11.88
N ASP A 96 -10.57 -14.08 12.21
CA ASP A 96 -11.73 -14.27 13.09
C ASP A 96 -11.37 -14.08 14.58
N GLU A 97 -12.38 -14.14 15.46
CA GLU A 97 -12.20 -14.03 16.91
C GLU A 97 -11.28 -15.10 17.53
N ASN A 98 -11.14 -16.25 16.86
CA ASN A 98 -10.29 -17.37 17.28
C ASN A 98 -8.86 -17.25 16.71
N GLY A 99 -8.60 -16.25 15.88
CA GLY A 99 -7.33 -16.03 15.21
C GLY A 99 -7.11 -16.88 13.95
N ASN A 100 -8.15 -17.56 13.44
CA ASN A 100 -8.08 -18.24 12.15
C ASN A 100 -7.98 -17.18 11.04
N LYS A 101 -7.20 -17.52 10.00
CA LYS A 101 -6.85 -16.58 8.94
C LYS A 101 -7.41 -17.05 7.61
N ASN A 102 -8.27 -16.25 7.01
CA ASN A 102 -8.70 -16.38 5.63
C ASN A 102 -7.94 -15.34 4.79
N THR A 103 -6.90 -15.79 4.08
CA THR A 103 -6.09 -14.91 3.23
C THR A 103 -6.59 -14.99 1.80
N GLU A 104 -6.54 -13.88 1.08
CA GLU A 104 -6.77 -13.92 -0.36
C GLU A 104 -5.88 -14.96 -1.05
N SER A 105 -6.46 -15.64 -2.04
CA SER A 105 -5.81 -16.72 -2.78
C SER A 105 -4.69 -16.23 -3.71
N MET A 106 -4.79 -15.00 -4.21
CA MET A 106 -3.85 -14.41 -5.18
C MET A 106 -3.12 -13.22 -4.59
N VAL A 107 -1.79 -13.22 -4.66
CA VAL A 107 -0.94 -12.10 -4.23
C VAL A 107 -1.15 -10.89 -5.15
N ARG A 108 -1.49 -9.74 -4.57
CA ARG A 108 -1.62 -8.45 -5.28
C ARG A 108 -0.25 -7.77 -5.36
N LYS A 109 -0.03 -6.98 -6.41
CA LYS A 109 1.25 -6.31 -6.66
C LYS A 109 1.06 -4.86 -7.09
N ILE A 110 1.85 -3.96 -6.52
CA ILE A 110 2.00 -2.57 -6.99
C ILE A 110 3.47 -2.18 -6.99
N THR A 111 3.87 -1.30 -7.91
CA THR A 111 5.20 -0.69 -7.85
C THR A 111 5.13 0.57 -7.01
N LEU A 112 5.98 0.67 -6.00
CA LEU A 112 6.02 1.83 -5.12
C LEU A 112 6.69 3.01 -5.84
N SER A 113 6.06 4.18 -5.81
CA SER A 113 6.51 5.45 -6.40
C SER A 113 6.64 6.52 -5.32
N ALA A 114 6.84 7.78 -5.68
CA ALA A 114 6.74 8.90 -4.73
C ALA A 114 5.31 9.43 -4.65
N GLY A 115 4.97 10.09 -3.55
CA GLY A 115 3.70 10.81 -3.40
C GLY A 115 2.58 9.94 -2.83
N GLU A 116 1.33 10.34 -3.10
CA GLU A 116 0.13 9.64 -2.64
C GLU A 116 -0.42 8.77 -3.76
N THR A 117 -0.92 7.59 -3.42
CA THR A 117 -1.55 6.67 -4.37
C THR A 117 -2.73 5.99 -3.71
N GLU A 118 -3.90 6.10 -4.33
CA GLU A 118 -5.09 5.38 -3.90
C GLU A 118 -5.30 4.14 -4.78
N ILE A 119 -5.48 2.99 -4.13
CA ILE A 119 -5.82 1.74 -4.81
C ILE A 119 -7.35 1.62 -4.82
N PRO A 120 -8.01 1.57 -5.99
CA PRO A 120 -9.46 1.43 -6.06
C PRO A 120 -9.95 0.17 -5.32
N PRO A 121 -11.12 0.23 -4.66
CA PRO A 121 -11.66 -0.91 -3.95
C PRO A 121 -12.01 -2.03 -4.93
N LEU A 122 -11.46 -3.23 -4.67
CA LEU A 122 -11.91 -4.48 -5.29
C LEU A 122 -12.51 -5.37 -4.21
N TYR A 123 -13.40 -6.29 -4.59
CA TYR A 123 -13.90 -7.25 -3.61
C TYR A 123 -12.76 -8.13 -3.07
N PHE A 124 -12.91 -8.60 -1.84
CA PHE A 124 -12.01 -9.61 -1.28
C PHE A 124 -12.08 -10.88 -2.14
N ASN A 125 -10.92 -11.43 -2.50
CA ASN A 125 -10.81 -12.56 -3.45
C ASN A 125 -11.42 -12.28 -4.84
N ALA A 126 -11.68 -11.03 -5.22
CA ALA A 126 -12.02 -10.73 -6.61
C ALA A 126 -10.83 -10.94 -7.52
N PHE A 127 -11.05 -11.73 -8.56
CA PHE A 127 -10.21 -11.70 -9.74
C PHE A 127 -10.49 -10.37 -10.46
N ALA A 128 -9.47 -9.53 -10.62
CA ALA A 128 -9.51 -8.52 -11.67
C ALA A 128 -9.40 -9.27 -13.00
N TRP A 129 -10.53 -9.45 -13.69
CA TRP A 129 -10.60 -9.91 -15.08
C TRP A 129 -10.50 -8.71 -16.02
#